data_AF-A0A6I9MH28-F1
#
_entry.id   AF-A0A6I9MH28-F1
#
_cell.length_a   1.000
_cell.length_b   1.000
_cell.length_c   1.000
_cell.angle_alpha   90.00
_cell.angle_beta   90.00
_cell.angle_gamma   90.00
#
_symmetry.space_group_name_H-M   'P 1'
#
loop_
_entity.id
_entity.type
_entity.pdbx_description
1 polymer ?
#
loop_
_entity_poly.entity_id
_entity_poly.type
_entity_poly.pdbx_seq_one_letter_code
_entity_poly.pdbx_strand_id
1 'polypeptide(L)'
;KGSHVPEATPTYSEANKDAGETATWGNGAYKAFNGRIFFFESSCTYTFCRDCAESGGDFNIEIKRHKNSEIGEIKAVIDDVGISVLNNSIFVNDERVQVPYSNKMIHIKKQGNHYVLDSRRKTLSLRWSKNKLS
;
A
#
# COMPACT_ATOMS: atom_id res chain seq x y z
N LYS A 1 -15.64 -19.72 -12.75
CA LYS A 1 -16.10 -18.50 -12.04
C LYS A 1 -14.99 -17.47 -12.16
N GLY A 2 -15.09 -16.56 -13.14
CA GLY A 2 -14.11 -15.48 -13.29
C GLY A 2 -14.34 -14.45 -12.19
N SER A 3 -13.37 -14.31 -11.29
CA SER A 3 -13.37 -13.20 -10.34
C SER A 3 -13.02 -11.95 -11.15
N HIS A 4 -14.02 -11.19 -11.55
CA HIS A 4 -13.82 -9.90 -12.19
C HIS A 4 -13.17 -8.99 -11.15
N VAL A 5 -11.85 -8.81 -11.23
CA VAL A 5 -11.15 -7.78 -10.46
C VAL A 5 -11.60 -6.46 -11.06
N PRO A 6 -12.29 -5.58 -10.32
CA PRO A 6 -12.64 -4.27 -10.84
C PRO A 6 -11.34 -3.51 -11.15
N GLU A 7 -11.08 -3.28 -12.43
CA GLU A 7 -9.98 -2.42 -12.87
C GLU A 7 -10.37 -0.97 -12.60
N ALA A 8 -9.70 -0.34 -11.65
CA ALA A 8 -9.91 1.03 -11.26
C ALA A 8 -8.75 1.90 -11.76
N THR A 9 -8.44 1.82 -13.06
CA THR A 9 -7.47 2.70 -13.72
C THR A 9 -8.10 4.10 -13.83
N PRO A 10 -7.63 5.12 -13.10
CA PRO A 10 -8.14 6.47 -13.26
C PRO A 10 -7.70 7.02 -14.62
N THR A 11 -8.61 7.65 -15.35
CA THR A 11 -8.24 8.50 -16.48
C THR A 11 -7.57 9.77 -15.93
N TYR A 12 -6.35 10.05 -16.39
CA TYR A 12 -5.49 11.16 -15.92
C TYR A 12 -6.16 12.55 -15.90
N SER A 13 -7.27 12.74 -16.62
CA SER A 13 -8.08 13.97 -16.63
C SER A 13 -8.86 14.23 -15.33
N GLU A 14 -8.99 13.25 -14.43
CA GLU A 14 -9.66 13.39 -13.13
C GLU A 14 -8.67 13.64 -11.96
N ALA A 15 -7.37 13.71 -12.23
CA ALA A 15 -6.36 13.95 -11.21
C ALA A 15 -6.37 15.42 -10.77
N ASN A 16 -6.95 15.68 -9.60
CA ASN A 16 -6.83 16.98 -8.94
C ASN A 16 -5.34 17.27 -8.64
N LYS A 17 -4.94 18.55 -8.62
CA LYS A 17 -3.55 18.97 -8.31
C LYS A 17 -3.16 18.76 -6.83
N ASP A 18 -4.11 18.31 -6.01
CA ASP A 18 -3.92 17.93 -4.61
C ASP A 18 -3.47 16.46 -4.48
N ALA A 19 -2.85 16.12 -3.35
CA ALA A 19 -2.46 14.75 -3.05
C ALA A 19 -3.69 13.81 -3.07
N GLY A 20 -3.68 12.80 -3.93
CA GLY A 20 -4.72 11.76 -3.98
C GLY A 20 -4.54 10.72 -2.88
N GLU A 21 -5.64 10.16 -2.37
CA GLU A 21 -5.63 9.08 -1.38
C GLU A 21 -6.41 7.87 -1.91
N THR A 22 -5.77 6.70 -1.90
CA THR A 22 -6.42 5.39 -2.06
C THR A 22 -6.41 4.68 -0.70
N ALA A 23 -7.39 3.83 -0.42
CA ALA A 23 -7.40 3.10 0.85
C ALA A 23 -8.14 1.78 0.73
N THR A 24 -7.78 0.80 1.55
CA THR A 24 -8.57 -0.43 1.75
C THR A 24 -8.76 -0.70 3.23
N TRP A 25 -9.96 -1.10 3.63
CA TRP A 25 -10.30 -1.32 5.04
C TRP A 25 -11.35 -2.41 5.24
N GLY A 26 -11.47 -2.89 6.47
CA GLY A 26 -12.50 -3.87 6.86
C GLY A 26 -12.43 -5.14 6.02
N ASN A 27 -13.59 -5.65 5.63
CA ASN A 27 -13.74 -6.89 4.86
C ASN A 27 -13.65 -6.68 3.34
N GLY A 28 -12.64 -5.93 2.89
CA GLY A 28 -12.40 -5.75 1.45
C GLY A 28 -13.00 -4.50 0.83
N ALA A 29 -13.40 -3.50 1.62
CA ALA A 29 -13.68 -2.18 1.07
C ALA A 29 -12.39 -1.61 0.45
N TYR A 30 -12.50 -0.98 -0.72
CA TYR A 30 -11.41 -0.33 -1.42
C TYR A 30 -11.92 1.00 -1.99
N LYS A 31 -11.18 2.10 -1.74
CA LYS A 31 -11.39 3.43 -2.31
C LYS A 31 -10.26 3.70 -3.30
N ALA A 32 -10.60 3.88 -4.57
CA ALA A 32 -9.64 4.30 -5.60
C ALA A 32 -9.29 5.79 -5.48
N PHE A 33 -8.23 6.21 -6.18
CA PHE A 33 -7.77 7.60 -6.17
C PHE A 33 -8.82 8.62 -6.65
N ASN A 34 -9.75 8.22 -7.53
CA ASN A 34 -10.89 9.07 -7.94
C ASN A 34 -12.07 9.04 -6.96
N GLY A 35 -11.87 8.49 -5.76
CA GLY A 35 -12.86 8.45 -4.69
C GLY A 35 -13.92 7.35 -4.83
N ARG A 36 -13.95 6.59 -5.92
CA ARG A 36 -14.90 5.48 -6.09
C ARG A 36 -14.59 4.35 -5.11
N ILE A 37 -15.64 3.82 -4.50
CA ILE A 37 -15.54 2.71 -3.53
C ILE A 37 -16.11 1.44 -4.16
N PHE A 38 -15.39 0.34 -4.02
CA PHE A 38 -15.84 -1.00 -4.36
C PHE A 38 -15.45 -2.00 -3.28
N PHE A 39 -16.02 -3.21 -3.37
CA PHE A 39 -15.75 -4.29 -2.44
C PHE A 39 -15.07 -5.44 -3.18
N PHE A 40 -13.93 -5.85 -2.65
CA PHE A 40 -13.10 -6.92 -3.18
C PHE A 40 -12.57 -7.78 -2.03
N GLU A 41 -13.11 -8.99 -1.92
CA GLU A 41 -12.67 -9.99 -0.97
C GLU A 41 -11.78 -11.03 -1.66
N SER A 42 -10.53 -11.14 -1.21
CA SER A 42 -9.58 -12.12 -1.71
C SER A 42 -8.60 -12.52 -0.62
N SER A 43 -8.28 -13.82 -0.57
CA SER A 43 -7.18 -14.35 0.24
C SER A 43 -5.86 -14.49 -0.52
N CYS A 44 -5.87 -14.18 -1.82
CA CYS A 44 -4.68 -14.15 -2.65
C CYS A 44 -3.98 -12.79 -2.52
N THR A 45 -2.69 -12.75 -2.85
CA THR A 45 -1.97 -11.48 -3.03
C THR A 45 -2.57 -10.72 -4.21
N TYR A 46 -2.76 -9.42 -4.07
CA TYR A 46 -3.21 -8.53 -5.13
C TYR A 46 -2.46 -7.20 -5.09
N THR A 47 -2.29 -6.58 -6.25
CA THR A 47 -1.75 -5.23 -6.37
C THR A 47 -2.78 -4.24 -5.83
N PHE A 48 -2.41 -3.51 -4.78
CA PHE A 48 -3.22 -2.45 -4.20
C PHE A 48 -3.13 -1.17 -5.04
N CYS A 49 -1.91 -0.73 -5.35
CA CYS A 49 -1.64 0.34 -6.32
C CYS A 49 -0.20 0.21 -6.81
N ARG A 50 0.06 0.68 -8.02
CA ARG A 50 1.40 0.71 -8.61
C ARG A 50 1.52 1.88 -9.56
N ASP A 51 2.75 2.32 -9.78
CA ASP A 51 3.10 3.16 -10.92
C ASP A 51 3.20 2.28 -12.18
N CYS A 52 2.57 2.76 -13.26
CA CYS A 52 2.45 2.08 -14.54
C CYS A 52 3.43 2.62 -15.59
N ALA A 53 4.34 3.52 -15.23
CA ALA A 53 5.38 4.01 -16.14
C ALA A 53 6.20 2.86 -16.74
N GLU A 54 6.44 2.92 -18.06
CA GLU A 54 7.16 1.87 -18.81
C GLU A 54 8.63 1.72 -18.39
N SER A 55 9.22 2.76 -17.81
CA SER A 55 10.63 2.81 -17.40
C SER A 55 10.92 2.18 -16.03
N GLY A 56 9.97 1.45 -15.45
CA GLY A 56 10.01 1.06 -14.04
C GLY A 56 9.46 2.20 -13.20
N GLY A 57 8.27 1.99 -12.64
CA GLY A 57 7.57 3.01 -11.87
C GLY A 57 8.15 3.24 -10.48
N ASP A 58 7.86 4.40 -9.88
CA ASP A 58 8.42 4.84 -8.59
C ASP A 58 7.93 4.00 -7.40
N PHE A 59 6.80 3.27 -7.56
CA PHE A 59 6.26 2.41 -6.52
C PHE A 59 5.43 1.23 -7.04
N ASN A 60 5.40 0.16 -6.24
CA ASN A 60 4.44 -0.95 -6.34
C ASN A 60 4.05 -1.38 -4.94
N ILE A 61 2.76 -1.53 -4.66
CA ILE A 61 2.24 -2.00 -3.37
C ILE A 61 1.31 -3.18 -3.60
N GLU A 62 1.66 -4.31 -3.02
CA GLU A 62 0.90 -5.54 -3.02
C GLU A 62 0.51 -5.91 -1.60
N ILE A 63 -0.70 -6.46 -1.45
CA ILE A 63 -1.20 -6.91 -0.17
C ILE A 63 -1.85 -8.28 -0.26
N LYS A 64 -1.78 -9.00 0.85
CA LYS A 64 -2.49 -10.25 1.04
C LYS A 64 -3.28 -10.19 2.33
N ARG A 65 -4.58 -10.47 2.23
CA ARG A 65 -5.47 -10.57 3.39
C ARG A 65 -5.62 -12.02 3.85
N HIS A 66 -5.75 -12.20 5.14
CA HIS A 66 -6.20 -13.45 5.74
C HIS A 66 -7.71 -13.64 5.55
N LYS A 67 -8.21 -14.85 5.85
CA LYS A 67 -9.65 -15.15 5.78
C LYS A 67 -10.51 -14.32 6.75
N ASN A 68 -9.90 -13.79 7.82
CA ASN A 68 -10.55 -12.86 8.75
C ASN A 68 -10.49 -11.39 8.27
N SER A 69 -10.08 -11.16 7.02
CA SER A 69 -9.88 -9.84 6.40
C SER A 69 -8.77 -8.98 6.98
N GLU A 70 -7.99 -9.46 7.95
CA GLU A 70 -6.79 -8.74 8.39
C GLU A 70 -5.72 -8.75 7.30
N ILE A 71 -4.93 -7.68 7.24
CA ILE A 71 -3.76 -7.58 6.36
C ILE A 71 -2.68 -8.47 6.94
N GLY A 72 -2.39 -9.58 6.27
CA GLY A 72 -1.39 -10.55 6.69
C GLY A 72 0.00 -10.24 6.16
N GLU A 73 0.05 -9.69 4.94
CA GLU A 73 1.29 -9.36 4.25
C GLU A 73 1.14 -8.06 3.46
N ILE A 74 2.18 -7.23 3.52
CA ILE A 74 2.37 -6.06 2.64
C ILE A 74 3.73 -6.24 1.99
N LYS A 75 3.79 -6.17 0.66
CA LYS A 75 5.04 -6.02 -0.10
C LYS A 75 4.98 -4.70 -0.84
N ALA A 76 5.96 -3.85 -0.64
CA ALA A 76 6.05 -2.59 -1.36
C ALA A 76 7.47 -2.36 -1.88
N VAL A 77 7.56 -1.68 -3.01
CA VAL A 77 8.77 -1.00 -3.47
C VAL A 77 8.41 0.48 -3.53
N ILE A 78 9.20 1.34 -2.88
CA ILE A 78 8.98 2.79 -2.86
C ILE A 78 10.35 3.45 -2.99
N ASP A 79 10.55 4.26 -4.03
CA ASP A 79 11.85 4.89 -4.35
C ASP A 79 13.02 3.88 -4.28
N ASP A 80 12.86 2.74 -4.97
CA ASP A 80 13.79 1.59 -5.01
C ASP A 80 14.07 0.90 -3.66
N VAL A 81 13.31 1.22 -2.61
CA VAL A 81 13.41 0.54 -1.31
C VAL A 81 12.35 -0.55 -1.21
N GLY A 82 12.80 -1.79 -1.04
CA GLY A 82 11.93 -2.94 -0.78
C GLY A 82 11.45 -2.95 0.68
N ILE A 83 10.15 -3.04 0.88
CA ILE A 83 9.47 -3.08 2.17
C ILE A 83 8.63 -4.33 2.23
N SER A 84 8.81 -5.13 3.28
CA SER A 84 7.92 -6.26 3.56
C SER A 84 7.41 -6.17 4.99
N VAL A 85 6.11 -6.37 5.16
CA VAL A 85 5.47 -6.50 6.47
C VAL A 85 4.86 -7.88 6.57
N LEU A 86 5.34 -8.68 7.51
CA LEU A 86 4.87 -10.05 7.74
C LEU A 86 4.73 -10.28 9.25
N ASN A 87 3.55 -10.69 9.72
CA ASN A 87 3.30 -11.01 11.13
C ASN A 87 3.83 -9.94 12.10
N ASN A 88 3.46 -8.67 11.87
CA ASN A 88 3.91 -7.50 12.62
C ASN A 88 5.41 -7.18 12.57
N SER A 89 6.19 -7.92 11.78
CA SER A 89 7.62 -7.66 11.56
C SER A 89 7.80 -6.85 10.29
N ILE A 90 8.63 -5.80 10.35
CA ILE A 90 8.93 -4.93 9.21
C ILE A 90 10.34 -5.26 8.73
N PHE A 91 10.47 -5.44 7.42
CA PHE A 91 11.72 -5.68 6.73
C PHE A 91 11.96 -4.57 5.72
N VAL A 92 13.21 -4.12 5.63
CA VAL A 92 13.67 -3.16 4.62
C VAL A 92 14.82 -3.82 3.89
N ASN A 93 14.69 -4.00 2.58
CA ASN A 93 15.63 -4.75 1.74
C ASN A 93 15.99 -6.12 2.35
N ASP A 94 14.96 -6.89 2.72
CA ASP A 94 15.04 -8.22 3.35
C ASP A 94 15.68 -8.27 4.76
N GLU A 95 16.13 -7.13 5.29
CA GLU A 95 16.64 -7.03 6.66
C GLU A 95 15.53 -6.61 7.63
N ARG A 96 15.40 -7.35 8.74
CA ARG A 96 14.43 -7.01 9.80
C ARG A 96 14.85 -5.73 10.50
N VAL A 97 13.95 -4.75 10.59
CA VAL A 97 14.21 -3.45 11.24
C VAL A 97 13.35 -3.24 12.49
N GLN A 98 13.80 -2.34 13.37
CA GLN A 98 13.02 -1.84 14.51
C GLN A 98 12.50 -0.44 14.19
N VAL A 99 11.30 -0.11 14.69
CA VAL A 99 10.67 1.21 14.50
C VAL A 99 10.94 2.08 15.74
N PRO A 100 11.34 3.36 15.58
CA PRO A 100 11.48 4.09 14.33
C PRO A 100 12.69 3.65 13.49
N TYR A 101 12.50 3.62 12.17
CA TYR A 101 13.55 3.29 11.20
C TYR A 101 13.74 4.44 10.22
N SER A 102 14.96 4.67 9.75
CA SER A 102 15.25 5.70 8.76
C SER A 102 16.47 5.38 7.94
N ASN A 103 16.40 5.65 6.64
CA ASN A 103 17.56 5.70 5.75
C ASN A 103 17.47 6.96 4.87
N LYS A 104 18.28 7.02 3.79
CA LYS A 104 18.33 8.16 2.86
C LYS A 104 17.05 8.38 2.05
N MET A 105 16.22 7.36 1.88
CA MET A 105 15.02 7.42 1.03
C MET A 105 13.71 7.43 1.84
N ILE A 106 13.68 6.74 2.99
CA ILE A 106 12.43 6.54 3.74
C ILE A 106 12.58 6.82 5.24
N HIS A 107 11.44 7.06 5.89
CA HIS A 107 11.28 7.12 7.34
C HIS A 107 10.06 6.32 7.77
N ILE A 108 10.23 5.37 8.70
CA ILE A 108 9.14 4.56 9.25
C ILE A 108 8.97 4.88 10.73
N LYS A 109 7.73 5.17 11.15
CA LYS A 109 7.36 5.45 12.53
C LYS A 109 6.05 4.76 12.92
N LYS A 110 5.85 4.60 14.22
CA LYS A 110 4.57 4.17 14.78
C LYS A 110 3.81 5.40 15.28
N GLN A 111 2.53 5.50 14.93
CA GLN A 111 1.62 6.55 15.40
C GLN A 111 0.36 5.87 15.94
N GLY A 112 0.19 5.86 17.26
CA GLY A 112 -0.88 5.09 17.92
C GLY A 112 -0.87 3.62 17.49
N ASN A 113 -1.96 3.19 16.85
CA ASN A 113 -2.18 1.79 16.42
C ASN A 113 -1.78 1.51 14.96
N HIS A 114 -1.18 2.45 14.26
CA HIS A 114 -0.75 2.28 12.87
C HIS A 114 0.72 2.64 12.70
N TYR A 115 1.31 2.13 11.62
CA TYR A 115 2.62 2.53 11.15
C TYR A 115 2.46 3.49 9.97
N VAL A 116 3.46 4.37 9.81
CA VAL A 116 3.55 5.30 8.70
C VAL A 116 4.95 5.19 8.12
N LEU A 117 5.05 4.98 6.81
CA LEU A 117 6.26 5.09 6.02
C LEU A 117 6.12 6.34 5.13
N ASP A 118 7.01 7.28 5.34
CA ASP A 118 7.11 8.50 4.54
C ASP A 118 8.31 8.39 3.58
N SER A 119 8.08 8.59 2.27
CA SER A 119 9.16 8.86 1.33
C SER A 119 9.76 10.25 1.61
N ARG A 120 11.10 10.34 1.61
CA ARG A 120 11.82 11.61 1.75
C ARG A 120 11.73 12.48 0.49
N ARG A 121 11.46 11.87 -0.67
CA ARG A 121 11.12 12.59 -1.91
C ARG A 121 9.71 13.19 -1.87
N LYS A 122 8.91 12.83 -0.85
CA LYS A 122 7.52 13.25 -0.67
C LYS A 122 6.61 12.82 -1.85
N THR A 123 6.98 11.73 -2.51
CA THR A 123 6.23 11.10 -3.60
C THR A 123 5.08 10.26 -3.07
N LEU A 124 5.29 9.57 -1.94
CA LEU A 124 4.34 8.64 -1.36
C LEU A 124 4.44 8.60 0.16
N SER A 125 3.30 8.41 0.82
CA SER A 125 3.21 8.01 2.22
C SER A 125 2.33 6.77 2.31
N LEU A 126 2.85 5.70 2.92
CA LEU A 126 2.11 4.45 3.14
C LEU A 126 1.79 4.31 4.63
N ARG A 127 0.52 4.12 4.95
CA ARG A 127 0.05 3.93 6.32
C ARG A 127 -0.71 2.62 6.45
N TRP A 128 -0.36 1.83 7.46
CA TRP A 128 -1.01 0.53 7.66
C TRP A 128 -1.26 0.20 9.13
N SER A 129 -2.28 -0.63 9.32
CA SER A 129 -2.72 -1.23 10.58
C SER A 129 -3.25 -2.64 10.30
N LYS A 130 -3.79 -3.33 11.31
CA LYS A 130 -4.29 -4.71 11.14
C LYS A 130 -5.34 -4.87 10.04
N ASN A 131 -6.21 -3.88 9.84
CA ASN A 131 -7.36 -4.01 8.94
C ASN A 131 -7.47 -2.89 7.90
N LYS A 132 -6.58 -1.88 7.95
CA LYS A 132 -6.59 -0.74 7.03
C LYS A 132 -5.19 -0.49 6.47
N LEU A 133 -5.14 -0.22 5.16
CA LEU A 133 -4.00 0.35 4.45
C LEU A 133 -4.48 1.57 3.65
N SER A 134 -3.67 2.62 3.62
CA SER A 134 -3.90 3.86 2.86
C SER A 134 -2.58 4.45 2.42
#